data_AF-A0A380EIT6-F1
#
_entry.id   AF-A0A380EIT6-F1
#
_cell.length_a   1.000
_cell.length_b   1.000
_cell.length_c   1.000
_cell.angle_alpha   90.00
_cell.angle_beta   90.00
_cell.angle_gamma   90.00
#
_symmetry.space_group_name_H-M   'P 1'
#
loop_
_entity.id
_entity.type
_entity.pdbx_description
1 polymer ?
#
loop_
_entity_poly.entity_id
_entity_poly.type
_entity_poly.pdbx_seq_one_letter_code
_entity_poly.pdbx_strand_id
1 'polypeptide(L)'
;MYSHYALSDIPLPKKTKFETKGESKSLAIAVASIISRYAFVTYMDQISKNINMTIPKGAGAKVDVIAAKIIKKYGLSRLDTISKSILKS
;
A
#
# COMPACT_ATOMS: atom_id res chain seq x y z
N MET A 1 20.72 1.67 -13.34
CA MET A 1 19.30 1.95 -13.67
C MET A 1 18.50 2.30 -12.42
N TYR A 2 18.35 1.43 -11.41
CA TYR A 2 17.61 1.76 -10.16
C TYR A 2 18.26 2.91 -9.36
N SER A 3 19.59 3.01 -9.37
CA SER A 3 20.38 4.04 -8.70
C SER A 3 20.00 5.48 -9.06
N HIS A 4 19.45 5.73 -10.26
CA HIS A 4 19.06 7.08 -10.69
C HIS A 4 17.67 7.50 -10.17
N TYR A 5 16.88 6.54 -9.68
CA TYR A 5 15.56 6.80 -9.08
C TYR A 5 15.60 6.81 -7.55
N ALA A 6 16.68 6.31 -6.96
CA ALA A 6 16.83 6.29 -5.51
C ALA A 6 17.08 7.71 -5.02
N LEU A 7 16.22 8.20 -4.12
CA LEU A 7 16.38 9.50 -3.44
C LEU A 7 17.51 9.50 -2.41
N SER A 8 18.13 8.34 -2.17
CA SER A 8 19.20 8.10 -1.20
C SER A 8 20.09 6.96 -1.70
N ASP A 9 21.25 6.80 -1.07
CA ASP A 9 22.20 5.74 -1.42
C ASP A 9 21.58 4.35 -1.25
N ILE A 10 21.93 3.44 -2.17
CA ILE A 10 21.52 2.05 -2.08
C ILE A 10 22.18 1.43 -0.83
N PRO A 11 21.41 0.87 0.12
CA PRO A 11 21.97 0.23 1.29
C PRO A 11 22.87 -0.93 0.89
N LEU A 12 24.06 -1.03 1.51
CA LEU A 12 25.01 -2.13 1.31
C LEU A 12 25.22 -2.48 -0.18
N PRO A 13 25.71 -1.55 -1.01
CA PRO A 13 25.67 -1.69 -2.47
C PRO A 13 26.45 -2.91 -2.99
N LYS A 14 27.48 -3.36 -2.26
CA LYS A 14 28.25 -4.57 -2.58
C LYS A 14 27.49 -5.88 -2.30
N LYS A 15 26.42 -5.85 -1.50
CA LYS A 15 25.61 -7.01 -1.09
C LYS A 15 24.18 -6.96 -1.63
N THR A 16 23.76 -5.85 -2.22
CA THR A 16 22.41 -5.67 -2.78
C THR A 16 22.36 -6.18 -4.21
N LYS A 17 21.44 -7.10 -4.49
CA LYS A 17 21.18 -7.66 -5.82
C LYS A 17 19.74 -7.42 -6.22
N PHE A 18 19.53 -6.93 -7.44
CA PHE A 18 18.20 -6.76 -8.03
C PHE A 18 17.88 -7.94 -8.94
N GLU A 19 16.73 -8.56 -8.72
CA GLU A 19 16.31 -9.76 -9.43
C GLU A 19 14.83 -9.65 -9.82
N THR A 20 14.49 -10.08 -11.04
CA THR A 20 13.10 -10.29 -11.43
C THR A 20 12.62 -11.67 -10.99
N LYS A 21 11.33 -11.79 -10.64
CA LYS A 21 10.71 -13.03 -10.10
C LYS A 21 11.45 -13.56 -8.86
N GLY A 22 11.81 -12.64 -7.97
CA GLY A 22 12.65 -12.94 -6.80
C GLY A 22 12.02 -13.93 -5.82
N GLU A 23 10.69 -13.97 -5.75
CA GLU A 23 9.92 -14.89 -4.92
C GLU A 23 10.18 -16.37 -5.23
N SER A 24 10.42 -16.72 -6.50
CA SER A 24 10.77 -18.09 -6.90
C SER A 24 12.26 -18.40 -6.73
N LYS A 25 13.09 -17.38 -6.48
CA LYS A 25 14.56 -17.48 -6.42
C LYS A 25 15.13 -17.41 -5.01
N SER A 26 14.39 -16.85 -4.06
CA SER A 26 14.85 -16.68 -2.67
C SER A 26 13.70 -16.83 -1.70
N LEU A 27 13.87 -17.76 -0.74
CA LEU A 27 12.95 -17.93 0.38
C LEU A 27 12.76 -16.63 1.16
N ALA A 28 13.84 -15.85 1.35
CA ALA A 28 13.77 -14.57 2.05
C ALA A 28 12.85 -13.57 1.33
N ILE A 29 12.87 -13.53 -0.01
CA ILE A 29 11.99 -12.66 -0.80
C ILE A 29 10.53 -13.13 -0.70
N ALA A 30 10.29 -14.44 -0.77
CA ALA A 30 8.96 -15.01 -0.61
C ALA A 30 8.38 -14.69 0.78
N VAL A 31 9.17 -14.88 1.85
CA VAL A 31 8.76 -14.58 3.23
C VAL A 31 8.50 -13.09 3.42
N ALA A 32 9.37 -12.20 2.91
CA ALA A 32 9.13 -10.76 2.96
C ALA A 32 7.82 -10.36 2.26
N SER A 33 7.50 -10.99 1.13
CA SER A 33 6.24 -10.78 0.41
C SER A 33 5.01 -11.21 1.23
N ILE A 34 5.10 -12.33 1.95
CA ILE A 34 4.02 -12.81 2.85
C ILE A 34 3.82 -11.84 4.01
N ILE A 35 4.90 -11.44 4.68
CA ILE A 35 4.84 -10.49 5.81
C ILE A 35 4.24 -9.16 5.37
N SER A 36 4.64 -8.64 4.21
CA SER A 36 4.10 -7.40 3.66
C SER A 36 2.59 -7.51 3.37
N ARG A 37 2.13 -8.62 2.78
CA ARG A 37 0.69 -8.85 2.55
C ARG A 37 -0.10 -8.95 3.85
N TYR A 38 0.45 -9.65 4.86
CA TYR A 38 -0.18 -9.76 6.17
C TYR A 38 -0.34 -8.37 6.81
N ALA A 39 0.76 -7.61 6.90
CA ALA A 39 0.75 -6.26 7.46
C ALA A 39 -0.23 -5.33 6.71
N PHE A 40 -0.29 -5.44 5.38
CA PHE A 40 -1.24 -4.68 4.56
C PHE A 40 -2.70 -5.01 4.92
N VAL A 41 -3.08 -6.29 5.00
CA VAL A 41 -4.45 -6.68 5.34
C VAL A 41 -4.80 -6.24 6.76
N THR A 42 -3.91 -6.45 7.73
CA THR A 42 -4.12 -6.01 9.12
C THR A 42 -4.34 -4.49 9.21
N TYR A 43 -3.56 -3.70 8.49
CA TYR A 43 -3.70 -2.24 8.48
C TYR A 43 -5.02 -1.79 7.83
N MET A 44 -5.44 -2.44 6.73
CA MET A 44 -6.73 -2.15 6.10
C MET A 44 -7.92 -2.46 7.02
N ASP A 45 -7.84 -3.53 7.80
CA ASP A 45 -8.85 -3.87 8.80
C ASP A 45 -8.88 -2.85 9.95
N GLN A 46 -7.71 -2.38 10.39
CA GLN A 46 -7.61 -1.30 11.38
C GLN A 46 -8.25 -0.01 10.87
N ILE A 47 -7.96 0.41 9.62
CA ILE A 47 -8.61 1.58 9.04
C ILE A 47 -10.13 1.38 9.03
N SER A 48 -10.61 0.23 8.55
CA SER A 48 -12.04 -0.08 8.45
C SER A 48 -12.75 0.02 9.80
N LYS A 49 -12.12 -0.49 10.87
CA LYS A 49 -12.61 -0.35 12.26
C LYS A 49 -12.63 1.11 12.71
N ASN A 50 -11.56 1.86 12.47
CA ASN A 50 -11.42 3.26 12.88
C ASN A 50 -12.45 4.20 12.23
N ILE A 51 -12.95 3.89 11.04
CA ILE A 51 -14.00 4.68 10.36
C ILE A 51 -15.38 4.02 10.44
N ASN A 52 -15.48 2.85 11.10
CA ASN A 52 -16.68 2.03 11.19
C ASN A 52 -17.35 1.78 9.82
N MET A 53 -16.54 1.49 8.80
CA MET A 53 -16.95 1.21 7.42
C MET A 53 -15.97 0.23 6.79
N THR A 54 -16.46 -0.72 5.98
CA THR A 54 -15.60 -1.62 5.22
C THR A 54 -14.88 -0.86 4.09
N ILE A 55 -13.54 -0.89 4.10
CA ILE A 55 -12.74 -0.36 3.00
C ILE A 55 -12.51 -1.45 1.93
N PRO A 56 -13.00 -1.27 0.70
CA PRO A 56 -12.69 -2.18 -0.40
C PRO A 56 -11.22 -2.06 -0.80
N LYS A 57 -10.60 -3.19 -1.14
CA LYS A 57 -9.25 -3.27 -1.69
C LYS A 57 -9.30 -3.04 -3.20
N GLY A 58 -8.35 -2.29 -3.75
CA GLY A 58 -8.26 -1.98 -5.19
C GLY A 58 -8.58 -0.52 -5.51
N ALA A 59 -8.96 -0.24 -6.75
CA ALA A 59 -9.24 1.10 -7.28
C ALA A 59 -10.39 1.12 -8.31
N GLY A 60 -11.42 0.30 -8.10
CA GLY A 60 -12.60 0.26 -8.98
C GLY A 60 -13.78 1.04 -8.39
N ALA A 61 -14.89 1.14 -9.14
CA ALA A 61 -16.07 1.95 -8.79
C ALA A 61 -16.61 1.80 -7.35
N LYS A 62 -16.47 0.63 -6.73
CA LYS A 62 -16.86 0.41 -5.33
C LYS A 62 -16.04 1.27 -4.35
N VAL A 63 -14.78 1.55 -4.68
CA VAL A 63 -13.88 2.40 -3.90
C VAL A 63 -14.38 3.84 -3.94
N ASP A 64 -14.77 4.34 -5.10
CA ASP A 64 -15.25 5.72 -5.28
C ASP A 64 -16.53 5.98 -4.49
N VAL A 65 -17.46 5.03 -4.51
CA VAL A 65 -18.70 5.09 -3.71
C VAL A 65 -18.39 5.16 -2.21
N ILE A 66 -17.40 4.40 -1.75
CA ILE A 66 -16.99 4.43 -0.33
C ILE A 66 -16.25 5.73 0.00
N ALA A 67 -15.40 6.24 -0.89
CA ALA A 67 -14.72 7.51 -0.74
C ALA A 67 -15.72 8.67 -0.61
N ALA A 68 -16.75 8.72 -1.47
CA ALA A 68 -17.83 9.71 -1.38
C ALA A 68 -18.59 9.62 -0.04
N LYS A 69 -18.86 8.40 0.46
CA LYS A 69 -19.48 8.21 1.78
C LYS A 69 -18.58 8.67 2.93
N ILE A 70 -17.27 8.46 2.83
CA ILE A 70 -16.29 8.92 3.83
C ILE A 70 -16.22 10.45 3.85
N ILE A 71 -16.15 11.10 2.68
CA ILE A 71 -16.17 12.57 2.59
C ILE A 71 -17.45 13.12 3.23
N LYS A 72 -18.61 12.53 2.90
CA LYS A 72 -19.90 12.98 3.45
C LYS A 72 -19.97 12.83 4.98
N LYS A 73 -19.32 11.81 5.56
CA LYS A 73 -19.41 11.51 6.99
C LYS A 73 -18.30 12.17 7.84
N TYR A 74 -17.09 12.28 7.30
CA TYR A 74 -15.89 12.67 8.05
C TYR A 74 -15.11 13.82 7.40
N GLY A 75 -15.54 14.31 6.24
CA GLY A 75 -14.85 15.36 5.48
C GLY A 75 -13.68 14.87 4.64
N LEU A 76 -13.20 15.75 3.77
CA LEU A 76 -12.12 15.46 2.81
C LEU A 76 -10.78 15.17 3.50
N SER A 77 -10.45 15.90 4.57
CA SER A 77 -9.20 15.71 5.32
C SER A 77 -9.07 14.28 5.86
N ARG A 78 -10.18 13.66 6.30
CA ARG A 78 -10.13 12.27 6.76
C ARG A 78 -9.83 11.31 5.61
N LEU A 79 -10.41 11.52 4.43
CA LEU A 79 -10.10 10.70 3.25
C LEU A 79 -8.62 10.80 2.87
N ASP A 80 -8.01 11.98 3.02
CA ASP A 80 -6.59 12.20 2.67
C ASP A 80 -5.64 11.42 3.56
N THR A 81 -6.00 11.17 4.81
CA THR A 81 -5.18 10.36 5.73
C THR A 81 -5.16 8.87 5.39
N ILE A 82 -6.15 8.37 4.62
CA ILE A 82 -6.35 6.94 4.37
C ILE A 82 -6.33 6.57 2.88
N SER A 83 -6.19 7.54 1.98
CA SER A 83 -6.17 7.33 0.53
C SER A 83 -4.91 7.91 -0.11
N LYS A 84 -4.53 7.39 -1.27
CA LYS A 84 -3.49 8.00 -2.09
C LYS A 84 -4.10 9.14 -2.89
N SER A 85 -3.61 10.36 -2.70
CA SER A 85 -4.20 11.56 -3.31
C SER A 85 -4.28 11.54 -4.84
N ILE A 86 -3.45 10.75 -5.53
CA ILE A 86 -3.47 10.63 -7.00
C ILE A 86 -4.62 9.76 -7.53
N LEU A 87 -5.25 8.96 -6.66
CA LEU A 87 -6.34 8.04 -7.02
C LEU A 87 -7.74 8.65 -6.78
N LYS A 88 -7.82 9.97 -6.55
CA LYS A 88 -9.09 10.70 -6.43
C LYS A 88 -9.63 10.97 -7.84
N SER A 89 -10.34 10.01 -8.46
CA SER A 89 -11.12 10.26 -9.69
C SER A 89 -12.59 10.42 -9.36
#